data_AF-G0V2A7-F1
#
_entry.id   AF-G0V2A7-F1
#
_cell.length_a   1.000
_cell.length_b   1.000
_cell.length_c   1.000
_cell.angle_alpha   90.00
_cell.angle_beta   90.00
_cell.angle_gamma   90.00
#
_symmetry.space_group_name_H-M   'P 1'
#
loop_
_entity.id
_entity.type
_entity.pdbx_description
1 polymer ?
#
loop_
_entity_poly.entity_id
_entity_poly.type
_entity_poly.pdbx_seq_one_letter_code
_entity_poly.pdbx_strand_id
1 'polypeptide(L)'
;MFIVQVAADIFNNKVNFELSFPSRPSVSELSRATETAFSNEISIRRPDNVPSHKFHASKIKMYDEDRNKWVDLISEDQLVDYCQLYAFQPENQWHKESQKEIPPAIKPPTSGQRLATGASFSQGSRVTPNGSISMQGALAPYNRSRSPVSHRSESQQARHLSIHGSTSNALIPRSQPDVSQEEKLRVLFAELDVKGNRVLDIEDFRHGFTMFNLNFSTATVDDLFEKGDANHDGRITFSEFERFGRLYPIMMDCLYFRSRAFWEEEQIKRSIQSERQAVKQAEQGVEQARHALEEAEAETHAAKDAVAAADADLKDRTDRLRDLTRDMDNAKREKERAIREKKEREKELFDICEREKEMRKDAQEVAREAGEA
;
A
#
# COMPACT_ATOMS: atom_id res chain seq x y z
N MET A 1 9.79 -16.64 -27.63
CA MET A 1 9.23 -16.56 -26.26
C MET A 1 9.18 -15.10 -25.91
N PHE A 2 8.00 -14.59 -25.59
CA PHE A 2 7.73 -13.20 -25.25
C PHE A 2 7.18 -13.18 -23.84
N ILE A 3 7.78 -12.39 -22.96
CA ILE A 3 7.46 -12.35 -21.53
C ILE A 3 6.89 -10.98 -21.19
N VAL A 4 5.87 -10.95 -20.34
CA VAL A 4 5.33 -9.71 -19.76
C VAL A 4 5.11 -9.89 -18.27
N GLN A 5 5.29 -8.82 -17.51
CA GLN A 5 5.04 -8.80 -16.08
C GLN A 5 3.71 -8.09 -15.85
N VAL A 6 2.76 -8.72 -15.15
CA VAL A 6 1.44 -8.13 -14.89
C VAL A 6 1.18 -8.09 -13.40
N ALA A 7 0.96 -6.89 -12.88
CA ALA A 7 0.63 -6.67 -11.48
C ALA A 7 -0.86 -6.35 -11.28
N ALA A 8 -1.41 -6.71 -10.12
CA ALA A 8 -2.75 -6.34 -9.69
C ALA A 8 -2.85 -6.38 -8.15
N ASP A 9 -3.90 -5.76 -7.59
CA ASP A 9 -4.19 -5.79 -6.16
C ASP A 9 -5.27 -6.84 -5.85
N ILE A 10 -4.90 -7.87 -5.09
CA ILE A 10 -5.77 -8.98 -4.69
C ILE A 10 -5.85 -9.02 -3.15
N PHE A 11 -7.05 -8.82 -2.58
CA PHE A 11 -7.27 -8.78 -1.12
C PHE A 11 -6.26 -7.87 -0.37
N ASN A 12 -6.07 -6.64 -0.85
CA ASN A 12 -5.12 -5.63 -0.33
C ASN A 12 -3.63 -6.02 -0.40
N ASN A 13 -3.31 -7.06 -1.17
CA ASN A 13 -1.94 -7.47 -1.47
C ASN A 13 -1.65 -7.25 -2.95
N LYS A 14 -0.55 -6.55 -3.23
CA LYS A 14 -0.06 -6.37 -4.58
C LYS A 14 0.67 -7.65 -5.01
N VAL A 15 0.21 -8.23 -6.12
CA VAL A 15 0.80 -9.43 -6.72
C VAL A 15 1.32 -9.07 -8.11
N ASN A 16 2.40 -9.71 -8.53
CA ASN A 16 3.02 -9.49 -9.84
C ASN A 16 3.37 -10.84 -10.47
N PHE A 17 2.83 -11.11 -11.67
CA PHE A 17 3.01 -12.37 -12.37
C PHE A 17 3.81 -12.22 -13.66
N GLU A 18 4.71 -13.16 -13.90
CA GLU A 18 5.43 -13.32 -15.17
C GLU A 18 4.63 -14.23 -16.11
N LEU A 19 4.06 -13.66 -17.16
CA LEU A 19 3.30 -14.39 -18.18
C LEU A 19 4.18 -14.62 -19.41
N SER A 20 4.34 -15.89 -19.81
CA SER A 20 5.14 -16.28 -20.97
C SER A 20 4.26 -16.68 -22.15
N PHE A 21 4.55 -16.11 -23.31
CA PHE A 21 3.86 -16.36 -24.58
C PHE A 21 4.85 -16.86 -25.64
N PRO A 22 4.41 -17.64 -26.65
CA PRO A 22 5.28 -18.08 -27.74
C PRO A 22 5.86 -16.91 -28.56
N SER A 23 4.99 -15.95 -28.89
CA SER A 23 5.25 -14.70 -29.61
C SER A 23 4.53 -13.53 -28.92
N ARG A 24 4.72 -12.30 -29.41
CA ARG A 24 3.99 -11.12 -28.92
C ARG A 24 2.48 -11.41 -28.90
N PRO A 25 1.80 -11.35 -27.73
CA PRO A 25 0.39 -11.69 -27.62
C PRO A 25 -0.49 -10.54 -28.13
N SER A 26 -1.68 -10.88 -28.60
CA SER A 26 -2.72 -9.86 -28.82
C SER A 26 -3.25 -9.32 -27.50
N VAL A 27 -3.83 -8.11 -27.50
CA VAL A 27 -4.43 -7.50 -26.29
C VAL A 27 -5.50 -8.41 -25.66
N SER A 28 -6.31 -9.08 -26.49
CA SER A 28 -7.34 -10.04 -26.03
C SER A 28 -6.73 -11.30 -25.40
N GLU A 29 -5.65 -11.82 -25.98
CA GLU A 29 -4.94 -12.97 -25.43
C GLU A 29 -4.29 -12.65 -24.09
N LEU A 30 -3.61 -11.52 -24.01
CA LEU A 30 -3.01 -10.99 -22.78
C LEU A 30 -4.07 -10.79 -21.69
N SER A 31 -5.20 -10.18 -22.03
CA SER A 31 -6.31 -9.95 -21.09
C SER A 31 -6.85 -11.28 -20.54
N ARG A 32 -7.10 -12.26 -21.42
CA ARG A 32 -7.56 -13.60 -21.00
C ARG A 32 -6.55 -14.32 -20.11
N ALA A 33 -5.26 -14.25 -20.45
CA ALA A 33 -4.20 -14.86 -19.64
C ALA A 33 -4.09 -14.21 -18.26
N THR A 34 -4.18 -12.88 -18.21
CA THR A 34 -4.19 -12.07 -17.00
C THR A 34 -5.37 -12.43 -16.10
N GLU A 35 -6.59 -12.43 -16.63
CA GLU A 35 -7.79 -12.80 -15.88
C GLU A 35 -7.73 -14.23 -15.35
N THR A 36 -7.19 -15.17 -16.13
CA THR A 36 -7.02 -16.56 -15.71
C THR A 36 -6.03 -16.68 -14.55
N ALA A 37 -4.86 -16.04 -14.65
CA ALA A 37 -3.82 -16.08 -13.63
C ALA A 37 -4.33 -15.48 -12.30
N PHE A 38 -4.96 -14.31 -12.35
CA PHE A 38 -5.48 -13.68 -11.13
C PHE A 38 -6.75 -14.34 -10.59
N SER A 39 -7.60 -14.94 -11.43
CA SER A 39 -8.74 -15.73 -10.94
C SER A 39 -8.28 -16.97 -10.16
N ASN A 40 -7.19 -17.59 -10.59
CA ASN A 40 -6.57 -18.69 -9.84
C ASN A 40 -6.02 -18.18 -8.49
N GLU A 41 -5.33 -17.05 -8.48
CA GLU A 41 -4.82 -16.44 -7.23
C GLU A 41 -5.96 -16.07 -6.28
N ILE A 42 -7.05 -15.47 -6.77
CA ILE A 42 -8.25 -15.19 -5.98
C ILE A 42 -8.76 -16.50 -5.38
N SER A 43 -8.91 -17.55 -6.19
CA SER A 43 -9.44 -18.85 -5.71
C SER A 43 -8.59 -19.48 -4.60
N ILE A 44 -7.27 -19.23 -4.61
CA ILE A 44 -6.31 -19.74 -3.61
C ILE A 44 -6.32 -18.88 -2.34
N ARG A 45 -6.33 -17.55 -2.50
CA ARG A 45 -6.26 -16.56 -1.40
C ARG A 45 -7.62 -16.26 -0.77
N ARG A 46 -8.72 -16.69 -1.39
CA ARG A 46 -10.10 -16.39 -0.98
C ARG A 46 -10.32 -16.82 0.48
N PRO A 47 -10.65 -15.88 1.38
CA PRO A 47 -11.08 -16.24 2.72
C PRO A 47 -12.52 -16.79 2.71
N ASP A 48 -12.86 -17.61 3.70
CA ASP A 48 -14.14 -18.37 3.72
C ASP A 48 -15.39 -17.49 3.72
N ASN A 49 -15.27 -16.23 4.15
CA ASN A 49 -16.35 -15.24 4.19
C ASN A 49 -16.60 -14.51 2.85
N VAL A 50 -15.83 -14.79 1.80
CA VAL A 50 -15.97 -14.13 0.49
C VAL A 50 -16.55 -15.10 -0.55
N PRO A 51 -17.62 -14.73 -1.29
CA PRO A 51 -18.14 -15.53 -2.38
C PRO A 51 -17.09 -15.82 -3.47
N SER A 52 -17.18 -16.99 -4.10
CA SER A 52 -16.33 -17.32 -5.24
C SER A 52 -16.62 -16.36 -6.39
N HIS A 53 -15.59 -15.68 -6.89
CA HIS A 53 -15.66 -14.76 -8.01
C HIS A 53 -14.36 -14.80 -8.81
N LYS A 54 -14.41 -14.28 -10.03
CA LYS A 54 -13.28 -14.23 -10.96
C LYS A 54 -12.68 -12.83 -11.02
N PHE A 55 -11.42 -12.78 -11.43
CA PHE A 55 -10.78 -11.53 -11.80
C PHE A 55 -11.32 -11.06 -13.15
N HIS A 56 -11.69 -9.79 -13.24
CA HIS A 56 -12.07 -9.14 -14.49
C HIS A 56 -11.27 -7.84 -14.64
N ALA A 57 -10.54 -7.72 -15.75
CA ALA A 57 -9.73 -6.55 -16.01
C ALA A 57 -10.59 -5.45 -16.63
N SER A 58 -10.78 -4.33 -15.94
CA SER A 58 -11.47 -3.14 -16.47
C SER A 58 -10.55 -2.31 -17.38
N LYS A 59 -9.28 -2.21 -16.99
CA LYS A 59 -8.25 -1.44 -17.67
C LYS A 59 -6.90 -2.08 -17.43
N ILE A 60 -6.04 -2.08 -18.45
CA ILE A 60 -4.64 -2.48 -18.32
C ILE A 60 -3.78 -1.29 -18.71
N LYS A 61 -2.84 -0.91 -17.84
CA LYS A 61 -1.83 0.10 -18.13
C LYS A 61 -0.47 -0.56 -18.27
N MET A 62 0.37 0.01 -19.12
CA MET A 62 1.77 -0.34 -19.27
C MET A 62 2.64 0.78 -18.72
N TYR A 63 3.72 0.41 -18.05
CA TYR A 63 4.75 1.35 -17.67
C TYR A 63 5.65 1.63 -18.87
N ASP A 64 5.62 2.86 -19.35
CA ASP A 64 6.50 3.35 -20.42
C ASP A 64 7.79 3.87 -19.75
N GLU A 65 8.87 3.08 -19.85
CA GLU A 65 10.17 3.40 -19.25
C GLU A 65 10.81 4.65 -19.87
N ASP A 66 10.62 4.86 -21.18
CA ASP A 66 11.18 6.00 -21.90
C ASP A 66 10.56 7.32 -21.43
N ARG A 67 9.24 7.27 -21.15
CA ARG A 67 8.46 8.42 -20.67
C ARG A 67 8.29 8.47 -19.16
N ASN A 68 8.81 7.48 -18.45
CA ASN A 68 8.69 7.31 -16.99
C ASN A 68 7.26 7.50 -16.47
N LYS A 69 6.27 6.92 -17.18
CA LYS A 69 4.84 7.11 -16.88
C LYS A 69 3.98 5.90 -17.24
N TRP A 70 2.86 5.74 -16.55
CA TRP A 70 1.85 4.75 -16.90
C TRP A 70 0.98 5.22 -18.07
N VAL A 71 0.90 4.41 -19.12
CA VAL A 71 0.07 4.64 -20.31
C VAL A 71 -0.98 3.55 -20.46
N ASP A 72 -2.14 3.88 -21.01
CA ASP A 72 -3.19 2.88 -21.30
C ASP A 72 -2.69 1.95 -22.42
N LEU A 73 -2.95 0.65 -22.27
CA LEU A 73 -2.66 -0.35 -23.30
C LEU A 73 -3.83 -0.39 -24.31
N ILE A 74 -3.56 0.06 -25.53
CA ILE A 74 -4.55 0.26 -26.61
C ILE A 74 -4.25 -0.65 -27.80
N SER A 75 -2.97 -0.89 -28.09
CA SER A 75 -2.50 -1.70 -29.23
C SER A 75 -1.47 -2.74 -28.79
N GLU A 76 -1.41 -3.84 -29.53
CA GLU A 76 -0.40 -4.90 -29.40
C GLU A 76 1.02 -4.40 -29.71
N ASP A 77 1.16 -3.36 -30.55
CA ASP A 77 2.46 -2.76 -30.89
C ASP A 77 3.16 -2.08 -29.70
N GLN A 78 2.39 -1.72 -28.66
CA GLN A 78 2.94 -1.14 -27.45
C GLN A 78 3.69 -2.18 -26.60
N LEU A 79 3.42 -3.48 -26.78
CA LEU A 79 4.02 -4.53 -25.97
C LEU A 79 5.48 -4.76 -26.33
N VAL A 80 6.34 -4.57 -25.34
CA VAL A 80 7.78 -4.85 -25.38
C VAL A 80 8.07 -6.07 -24.47
N ASP A 81 9.07 -6.87 -24.85
CA ASP A 81 9.49 -8.00 -24.03
C ASP A 81 9.93 -7.51 -22.63
N TYR A 82 9.52 -8.23 -21.60
CA TYR A 82 9.67 -7.89 -20.19
C TYR A 82 8.99 -6.60 -19.71
N CYS A 83 8.07 -6.00 -20.48
CA CYS A 83 7.36 -4.80 -20.03
C CYS A 83 6.54 -5.03 -18.75
N GLN A 84 6.47 -4.01 -17.89
CA GLN A 84 5.64 -4.03 -16.70
C GLN A 84 4.24 -3.49 -17.01
N LEU A 85 3.23 -4.30 -16.71
CA LEU A 85 1.82 -4.01 -16.84
C LEU A 85 1.15 -3.96 -15.47
N TYR A 86 0.04 -3.24 -15.38
CA TYR A 86 -0.82 -3.19 -14.21
C TYR A 86 -2.29 -3.31 -14.63
N ALA A 87 -2.97 -4.32 -14.09
CA ALA A 87 -4.35 -4.63 -14.39
C ALA A 87 -5.28 -4.13 -13.27
N PHE A 88 -6.21 -3.24 -13.65
CA PHE A 88 -7.22 -2.67 -12.76
C PHE A 88 -8.49 -3.52 -12.80
N GLN A 89 -9.12 -3.72 -11.65
CA GLN A 89 -10.45 -4.30 -11.56
C GLN A 89 -11.51 -3.21 -11.40
N PRO A 90 -12.77 -3.45 -11.79
CA PRO A 90 -13.87 -2.59 -11.34
C PRO A 90 -13.88 -2.50 -9.81
N GLU A 91 -14.15 -1.31 -9.27
CA GLU A 91 -14.21 -1.10 -7.82
C GLU A 91 -15.18 -2.09 -7.16
N ASN A 92 -14.64 -2.98 -6.32
CA ASN A 92 -15.40 -4.01 -5.63
C ASN A 92 -15.11 -3.96 -4.13
N GLN A 93 -16.03 -4.48 -3.31
CA GLN A 93 -15.89 -4.46 -1.85
C GLN A 93 -14.64 -5.19 -1.32
N TRP A 94 -14.04 -6.06 -2.14
CA TRP A 94 -12.90 -6.93 -1.77
C TRP A 94 -11.55 -6.52 -2.38
N HIS A 95 -11.56 -5.71 -3.43
CA HIS A 95 -10.37 -5.31 -4.18
C HIS A 95 -10.31 -3.79 -4.24
N LYS A 96 -9.33 -3.20 -3.56
CA LYS A 96 -9.04 -1.77 -3.58
C LYS A 96 -7.60 -1.57 -3.99
N GLU A 97 -7.35 -0.61 -4.86
CA GLU A 97 -6.02 -0.27 -5.33
C GLU A 97 -5.16 0.26 -4.18
N SER A 98 -3.91 -0.21 -4.09
CA SER A 98 -2.94 0.32 -3.15
C SER A 98 -1.74 0.94 -3.85
N GLN A 99 -1.22 2.04 -3.30
CA GLN A 99 0.02 2.69 -3.76
C GLN A 99 1.29 1.96 -3.29
N LYS A 100 1.19 0.70 -2.84
CA LYS A 100 2.34 -0.13 -2.46
C LYS A 100 3.24 -0.39 -3.67
N GLU A 101 4.52 -0.60 -3.42
CA GLU A 101 5.50 -0.98 -4.45
C GLU A 101 5.14 -2.32 -5.10
N ILE A 102 5.39 -2.45 -6.41
CA ILE A 102 5.17 -3.69 -7.14
C ILE A 102 6.29 -4.69 -6.76
N PRO A 103 5.97 -5.88 -6.21
CA PRO A 103 6.98 -6.88 -5.89
C PRO A 103 7.60 -7.51 -7.16
N PRO A 104 8.74 -8.20 -7.05
CA PRO A 104 9.32 -8.95 -8.16
C PRO A 104 8.31 -9.94 -8.77
N ALA A 105 8.30 -10.07 -10.09
CA ALA A 105 7.38 -10.97 -10.78
C ALA A 105 7.66 -12.44 -10.44
N ILE A 106 6.60 -13.20 -10.17
CA ILE A 106 6.65 -14.65 -9.93
C ILE A 106 5.82 -15.38 -10.98
N LYS A 107 6.04 -16.69 -11.17
CA LYS A 107 5.21 -17.46 -12.09
C LYS A 107 3.77 -17.59 -11.55
N PRO A 108 2.75 -17.50 -12.41
CA PRO A 108 1.35 -17.60 -11.98
C PRO A 108 1.04 -18.99 -11.40
N PRO A 109 0.09 -19.09 -10.46
CA PRO A 109 -0.33 -20.36 -9.89
C PRO A 109 -0.97 -21.25 -10.97
N THR A 110 -0.40 -22.43 -11.18
CA THR A 110 -0.98 -23.48 -12.03
C THR A 110 -2.15 -24.12 -11.28
N SER A 111 -3.31 -24.23 -11.95
CA SER A 111 -4.50 -24.92 -11.43
C SER A 111 -4.17 -26.40 -11.17
N GLY A 112 -3.68 -26.72 -9.96
CA GLY A 112 -3.26 -28.09 -9.65
C GLY A 112 -2.56 -28.31 -8.30
N GLN A 113 -2.08 -27.28 -7.60
CA GLN A 113 -1.47 -27.48 -6.28
C GLN A 113 -2.40 -27.06 -5.14
N ARG A 114 -3.15 -28.03 -4.61
CA ARG A 114 -3.47 -28.05 -3.18
C ARG A 114 -2.23 -28.56 -2.43
N LEU A 115 -1.49 -27.65 -1.81
CA LEU A 115 -0.55 -27.93 -0.72
C LEU A 115 -0.90 -26.91 0.37
N ALA A 116 -1.63 -27.30 1.41
CA ALA A 116 -1.09 -27.88 2.64
C ALA A 116 -0.08 -26.96 3.34
N THR A 117 -0.49 -26.56 4.53
CA THR A 117 0.26 -25.98 5.66
C THR A 117 0.58 -24.48 5.61
N GLY A 118 -0.08 -23.76 6.51
CA GLY A 118 0.30 -22.43 6.93
C GLY A 118 1.60 -22.44 7.73
N ALA A 119 2.28 -21.30 7.71
CA ALA A 119 3.28 -20.93 8.69
C ALA A 119 3.05 -19.46 9.06
N SER A 120 2.26 -19.28 10.10
CA SER A 120 2.18 -18.04 10.85
C SER A 120 3.51 -17.80 11.55
N PHE A 121 4.04 -16.60 11.43
CA PHE A 121 5.08 -16.10 12.31
C PHE A 121 4.50 -15.96 13.72
N SER A 122 5.00 -16.75 14.67
CA SER A 122 4.86 -16.46 16.09
C SER A 122 6.17 -16.71 16.82
N GLN A 123 6.60 -15.63 17.46
CA GLN A 123 7.70 -15.45 18.39
C GLN A 123 7.56 -16.39 19.60
N GLY A 124 8.67 -16.96 20.08
CA GLY A 124 8.77 -17.49 21.45
C GLY A 124 9.37 -18.88 21.64
N SER A 125 10.66 -18.91 21.97
CA SER A 125 11.33 -19.75 22.98
C SER A 125 10.75 -21.11 23.40
N ARG A 126 11.57 -22.17 23.30
CA ARG A 126 11.88 -23.17 24.36
C ARG A 126 12.88 -24.20 23.81
N VAL A 127 14.06 -24.38 24.39
CA VAL A 127 14.34 -25.22 25.57
C VAL A 127 13.78 -26.65 25.36
N THR A 128 14.70 -27.56 25.04
CA THR A 128 14.58 -29.03 25.14
C THR A 128 14.44 -29.43 26.64
N PRO A 129 14.23 -30.71 27.06
CA PRO A 129 14.47 -31.98 26.36
C PRO A 129 13.53 -33.17 26.76
N ASN A 130 13.97 -34.38 26.37
CA ASN A 130 13.66 -35.72 26.90
C ASN A 130 12.35 -36.37 26.45
N GLY A 131 12.30 -37.63 26.05
CA GLY A 131 13.24 -38.77 25.90
C GLY A 131 12.45 -39.83 25.08
N SER A 132 12.93 -40.98 24.61
CA SER A 132 14.07 -41.83 24.94
C SER A 132 14.11 -43.00 23.95
N ILE A 133 15.31 -43.30 23.44
CA ILE A 133 16.00 -44.62 23.39
C ILE A 133 15.38 -45.77 22.56
N SER A 134 16.09 -46.22 21.51
CA SER A 134 16.91 -47.47 21.47
C SER A 134 17.50 -47.72 20.06
N MET A 135 18.84 -47.77 19.92
CA MET A 135 19.68 -48.98 19.66
C MET A 135 19.63 -49.45 18.18
N GLN A 136 20.70 -49.72 17.43
CA GLN A 136 22.11 -50.05 17.70
C GLN A 136 23.01 -49.66 16.49
N GLY A 137 24.27 -49.31 16.80
CA GLY A 137 25.51 -49.81 16.14
C GLY A 137 25.87 -49.27 14.75
N ALA A 138 27.11 -48.88 14.44
CA ALA A 138 28.37 -49.09 15.11
C ALA A 138 29.44 -48.09 14.61
N LEU A 139 30.25 -47.60 15.55
CA LEU A 139 31.72 -47.46 15.51
C LEU A 139 32.37 -46.57 14.43
N ALA A 140 32.64 -45.30 14.81
CA ALA A 140 33.93 -44.65 15.08
C ALA A 140 35.22 -45.05 14.27
N PRO A 141 36.32 -44.26 14.26
CA PRO A 141 36.60 -43.03 15.01
C PRO A 141 37.35 -41.90 14.26
N TYR A 142 37.36 -40.76 14.94
CA TYR A 142 38.26 -39.60 14.85
C TYR A 142 39.75 -39.93 14.57
N ASN A 143 40.43 -39.08 13.80
CA ASN A 143 41.55 -38.33 14.37
C ASN A 143 41.87 -37.01 13.63
N ARG A 144 42.41 -36.11 14.43
CA ARG A 144 42.81 -34.72 14.29
C ARG A 144 43.94 -34.42 13.30
N SER A 145 43.89 -33.18 12.81
CA SER A 145 45.00 -32.23 12.63
C SER A 145 46.05 -32.50 11.54
N ARG A 146 46.11 -31.61 10.53
CA ARG A 146 47.33 -30.92 10.07
C ARG A 146 47.04 -30.04 8.85
N SER A 147 47.37 -28.75 8.94
CA SER A 147 47.91 -27.98 7.80
C SER A 147 49.42 -28.27 7.72
N PRO A 148 50.09 -28.24 6.55
CA PRO A 148 50.62 -26.96 6.04
C PRO A 148 50.86 -26.82 4.51
N VAL A 149 50.78 -25.58 4.01
CA VAL A 149 51.76 -24.84 3.16
C VAL A 149 52.31 -25.45 1.83
N SER A 150 51.94 -24.79 0.71
CA SER A 150 52.81 -24.19 -0.35
C SER A 150 52.82 -24.71 -1.81
N HIS A 151 53.02 -23.70 -2.69
CA HIS A 151 53.53 -23.63 -4.07
C HIS A 151 52.48 -23.49 -5.20
N ARG A 152 52.27 -22.27 -5.76
CA ARG A 152 53.00 -21.56 -6.87
C ARG A 152 52.87 -22.32 -8.21
N SER A 153 52.44 -21.77 -9.36
CA SER A 153 52.66 -20.43 -9.94
C SER A 153 51.68 -20.11 -11.09
N GLU A 154 51.44 -18.80 -11.29
CA GLU A 154 51.37 -18.03 -12.57
C GLU A 154 50.37 -18.43 -13.69
N SER A 155 49.64 -17.54 -14.39
CA SER A 155 49.77 -16.09 -14.60
C SER A 155 48.51 -15.50 -15.27
N GLN A 156 48.20 -14.25 -14.91
CA GLN A 156 47.77 -13.11 -15.75
C GLN A 156 46.41 -13.15 -16.49
N GLN A 157 45.44 -12.37 -15.98
CA GLN A 157 44.94 -11.15 -16.63
C GLN A 157 44.14 -10.30 -15.63
N ALA A 158 44.72 -9.15 -15.26
CA ALA A 158 44.08 -8.13 -14.44
C ALA A 158 43.85 -6.89 -15.31
N ARG A 159 42.61 -6.36 -15.34
CA ARG A 159 42.25 -4.93 -15.55
C ARG A 159 40.85 -4.72 -14.97
N HIS A 160 40.73 -4.11 -13.79
CA HIS A 160 40.59 -2.67 -13.51
C HIS A 160 39.12 -2.31 -13.21
N LEU A 161 38.81 -2.29 -11.91
CA LEU A 161 37.65 -1.60 -11.36
C LEU A 161 37.90 -0.09 -11.50
N SER A 162 36.98 0.61 -12.17
CA SER A 162 36.99 2.06 -12.27
C SER A 162 35.87 2.62 -11.40
N ILE A 163 36.27 3.16 -10.25
CA ILE A 163 35.49 4.08 -9.43
C ILE A 163 35.71 5.47 -10.03
N HIS A 164 34.68 6.02 -10.69
CA HIS A 164 34.58 7.45 -10.95
C HIS A 164 33.24 7.94 -10.40
N GLY A 165 33.27 8.36 -9.14
CA GLY A 165 32.26 9.21 -8.55
C GLY A 165 32.87 10.57 -8.27
N SER A 166 32.76 11.50 -9.23
CA SER A 166 32.49 12.92 -8.99
C SER A 166 32.49 13.69 -10.32
N THR A 167 31.79 14.82 -10.29
CA THR A 167 31.71 15.92 -11.26
C THR A 167 30.56 15.87 -12.29
N SER A 168 29.75 16.90 -12.17
CA SER A 168 28.72 17.42 -13.06
C SER A 168 28.91 17.09 -14.55
N ASN A 169 27.90 16.47 -15.15
CA ASN A 169 27.55 16.64 -16.56
C ASN A 169 26.10 17.15 -16.55
N ALA A 170 25.87 18.46 -16.62
CA ALA A 170 25.80 19.22 -17.87
C ALA A 170 24.72 18.63 -18.81
N LEU A 171 23.75 19.48 -19.16
CA LEU A 171 22.72 19.20 -20.15
C LEU A 171 23.33 18.57 -21.40
N ILE A 172 23.09 17.28 -21.61
CA ILE A 172 23.23 16.66 -22.92
C ILE A 172 21.80 16.51 -23.43
N PRO A 173 21.41 17.21 -24.51
CA PRO A 173 20.12 17.00 -25.14
C PRO A 173 20.01 15.51 -25.52
N ARG A 174 19.05 14.81 -24.93
CA ARG A 174 18.60 13.48 -25.38
C ARG A 174 18.34 13.59 -26.88
N SER A 175 19.12 12.90 -27.70
CA SER A 175 18.88 12.74 -29.13
C SER A 175 17.50 12.10 -29.32
N GLN A 176 16.57 12.90 -29.80
CA GLN A 176 15.18 12.57 -30.06
C GLN A 176 15.07 11.58 -31.24
N PRO A 177 13.95 10.84 -31.38
CA PRO A 177 13.69 10.06 -32.57
C PRO A 177 13.73 10.99 -33.79
N ASP A 178 14.35 10.53 -34.89
CA ASP A 178 14.44 11.30 -36.14
C ASP A 178 13.03 11.59 -36.69
N VAL A 179 12.47 12.73 -36.27
CA VAL A 179 11.30 13.33 -36.90
C VAL A 179 11.72 13.68 -38.32
N SER A 180 11.08 13.06 -39.32
CA SER A 180 11.38 13.29 -40.74
C SER A 180 11.40 14.80 -41.02
N GLN A 181 12.31 15.24 -41.89
CA GLN A 181 12.42 16.64 -42.29
C GLN A 181 11.08 17.20 -42.80
N GLU A 182 10.31 16.37 -43.50
CA GLU A 182 8.97 16.75 -43.98
C GLU A 182 7.99 17.02 -42.82
N GLU A 183 8.05 16.22 -41.76
CA GLU A 183 7.22 16.35 -40.57
C GLU A 183 7.59 17.63 -39.79
N LYS A 184 8.90 17.92 -39.67
CA LYS A 184 9.39 19.18 -39.06
C LYS A 184 8.88 20.41 -39.82
N LEU A 185 8.92 20.37 -41.15
CA LEU A 185 8.44 21.46 -42.01
C LEU A 185 6.92 21.65 -41.88
N ARG A 186 6.17 20.54 -41.78
CA ARG A 186 4.71 20.60 -41.58
C ARG A 186 4.34 21.24 -40.24
N VAL A 187 5.02 20.86 -39.16
CA VAL A 187 4.81 21.44 -37.83
C VAL A 187 5.17 22.93 -37.84
N LEU A 188 6.34 23.29 -38.38
CA LEU A 188 6.76 24.69 -38.46
C LEU A 188 5.82 25.55 -39.31
N PHE A 189 5.36 25.05 -40.45
CA PHE A 189 4.44 25.79 -41.31
C PHE A 189 3.11 26.07 -40.60
N ALA A 190 2.57 25.07 -39.92
CA ALA A 190 1.33 25.22 -39.14
C ALA A 190 1.49 26.21 -37.97
N GLU A 191 2.71 26.33 -37.44
CA GLU A 191 3.01 27.23 -36.34
C GLU A 191 3.29 28.67 -36.78
N LEU A 192 3.86 28.84 -37.98
CA LEU A 192 4.05 30.14 -38.62
C LEU A 192 2.73 30.71 -39.18
N ASP A 193 1.80 29.84 -39.62
CA ASP A 193 0.48 30.24 -40.14
C ASP A 193 -0.49 30.59 -39.02
N VAL A 194 -0.26 31.74 -38.37
CA VAL A 194 -1.12 32.25 -37.29
C VAL A 194 -2.54 32.50 -37.77
N LYS A 195 -2.71 32.87 -39.06
CA LYS A 195 -3.99 33.22 -39.68
C LYS A 195 -4.79 31.98 -40.14
N GLY A 196 -4.17 30.80 -40.19
CA GLY A 196 -4.77 29.52 -40.59
C GLY A 196 -5.23 29.49 -42.05
N ASN A 197 -4.65 30.35 -42.90
CA ASN A 197 -5.06 30.54 -44.29
C ASN A 197 -4.28 29.62 -45.25
N ARG A 198 -3.38 28.77 -44.73
CA ARG A 198 -2.47 27.87 -45.45
C ARG A 198 -1.50 28.60 -46.40
N VAL A 199 -1.29 29.90 -46.20
CA VAL A 199 -0.36 30.73 -46.98
C VAL A 199 0.35 31.71 -46.05
N LEU A 200 1.68 31.63 -45.97
CA LEU A 200 2.44 32.55 -45.11
C LEU A 200 2.60 33.88 -45.83
N ASP A 201 2.08 34.95 -45.24
CA ASP A 201 2.41 36.30 -45.70
C ASP A 201 3.70 36.81 -45.02
N ILE A 202 4.19 37.96 -45.48
CA ILE A 202 5.42 38.56 -44.95
C ILE A 202 5.29 38.96 -43.47
N GLU A 203 4.08 39.25 -42.99
CA GLU A 203 3.84 39.59 -41.59
C GLU A 203 3.92 38.34 -40.71
N ASP A 204 3.30 37.24 -41.13
CA ASP A 204 3.36 35.93 -40.48
C ASP A 204 4.80 35.41 -40.45
N PHE A 205 5.53 35.58 -41.55
CA PHE A 205 6.95 35.21 -41.65
C PHE A 205 7.81 36.03 -40.67
N ARG A 206 7.66 37.37 -40.63
CA ARG A 206 8.37 38.24 -39.68
C ARG A 206 7.99 37.96 -38.23
N HIS A 207 6.70 37.69 -37.97
CA HIS A 207 6.21 37.36 -36.65
C HIS A 207 6.81 36.05 -36.14
N GLY A 208 6.90 35.04 -37.02
CA GLY A 208 7.54 33.76 -36.73
C GLY A 208 8.99 33.88 -36.25
N PHE A 209 9.84 34.60 -37.00
CA PHE A 209 11.23 34.81 -36.59
C PHE A 209 11.36 35.56 -35.26
N THR A 210 10.44 36.51 -35.01
CA THR A 210 10.39 37.24 -33.74
C THR A 210 9.95 36.34 -32.59
N MET A 211 8.90 35.54 -32.78
CA MET A 211 8.38 34.55 -31.82
C MET A 211 9.45 33.53 -31.42
N PHE A 212 10.28 33.09 -32.37
CA PHE A 212 11.38 32.15 -32.11
C PHE A 212 12.67 32.82 -31.60
N ASN A 213 12.61 34.09 -31.19
CA ASN A 213 13.75 34.88 -30.69
C ASN A 213 14.97 34.86 -31.65
N LEU A 214 14.74 34.88 -32.95
CA LEU A 214 15.77 35.07 -33.97
C LEU A 214 15.84 36.55 -34.33
N ASN A 215 16.87 37.22 -33.81
CA ASN A 215 17.10 38.65 -34.04
C ASN A 215 17.74 38.87 -35.42
N PHE A 216 17.03 38.54 -36.49
CA PHE A 216 17.42 38.95 -37.83
C PHE A 216 16.99 40.39 -38.08
N SER A 217 17.77 41.10 -38.91
CA SER A 217 17.33 42.40 -39.40
C SER A 217 16.10 42.21 -40.28
N THR A 218 15.19 43.19 -40.33
CA THR A 218 14.01 43.15 -41.20
C THR A 218 14.40 42.90 -42.66
N ALA A 219 15.50 43.51 -43.12
CA ALA A 219 16.04 43.31 -44.46
C ALA A 219 16.48 41.85 -44.73
N THR A 220 17.02 41.16 -43.72
CA THR A 220 17.41 39.75 -43.84
C THR A 220 16.19 38.84 -43.89
N VAL A 221 15.14 39.16 -43.12
CA VAL A 221 13.89 38.39 -43.16
C VAL A 221 13.18 38.60 -44.50
N ASP A 222 13.20 39.81 -45.04
CA ASP A 222 12.62 40.12 -46.36
C ASP A 222 13.37 39.41 -47.49
N ASP A 223 14.71 39.37 -47.45
CA ASP A 223 15.53 38.60 -48.42
C ASP A 223 15.27 37.08 -48.31
N LEU A 224 15.08 36.57 -47.09
CA LEU A 224 14.71 35.16 -46.89
C LEU A 224 13.28 34.86 -47.38
N PHE A 225 12.36 35.82 -47.22
CA PHE A 225 10.99 35.73 -47.74
C PHE A 225 10.99 35.71 -49.27
N GLU A 226 11.74 36.62 -49.91
CA GLU A 226 11.89 36.68 -51.37
C GLU A 226 12.52 35.39 -51.94
N LYS A 227 13.43 34.75 -51.19
CA LYS A 227 13.99 33.44 -51.55
C LYS A 227 13.03 32.27 -51.36
N GLY A 228 12.05 32.40 -50.47
CA GLY A 228 11.01 31.40 -50.24
C GLY A 228 9.86 31.52 -51.24
N ASP A 229 9.51 32.75 -51.62
CA ASP A 229 8.49 33.09 -52.59
C ASP A 229 9.00 32.91 -54.03
N ALA A 230 8.87 31.69 -54.54
CA ALA A 230 9.40 31.33 -55.86
C ALA A 230 8.59 31.93 -57.02
N ASN A 231 7.33 32.30 -56.80
CA ASN A 231 6.44 32.84 -57.82
C ASN A 231 6.29 34.37 -57.72
N HIS A 232 6.84 34.98 -56.66
CA HIS A 232 6.80 36.42 -56.34
C HIS A 232 5.37 36.97 -56.22
N ASP A 233 4.44 36.17 -55.70
CA ASP A 233 3.04 36.56 -55.46
C ASP A 233 2.81 37.24 -54.09
N GLY A 234 3.88 37.36 -53.29
CA GLY A 234 3.86 37.96 -51.96
C GLY A 234 3.32 37.03 -50.88
N ARG A 235 3.18 35.73 -51.17
CA ARG A 235 2.71 34.69 -50.26
C ARG A 235 3.56 33.43 -50.45
N ILE A 236 3.80 32.70 -49.36
CA ILE A 236 4.52 31.42 -49.42
C ILE A 236 3.52 30.30 -49.17
N THR A 237 3.24 29.52 -50.21
CA THR A 237 2.44 28.30 -50.09
C THR A 237 3.22 27.18 -49.42
N PHE A 238 2.53 26.14 -48.92
CA PHE A 238 3.20 25.00 -48.29
C PHE A 238 4.25 24.34 -49.20
N SER A 239 3.99 24.23 -50.51
CA SER A 239 4.93 23.64 -51.48
C SER A 239 6.18 24.50 -51.69
N GLU A 240 6.05 25.82 -51.67
CA GLU A 240 7.18 26.75 -51.71
C GLU A 240 7.98 26.71 -50.42
N PHE A 241 7.28 26.66 -49.27
CA PHE A 241 7.91 26.50 -47.97
C PHE A 241 8.68 25.19 -47.84
N GLU A 242 8.15 24.10 -48.38
CA GLU A 242 8.83 22.81 -48.39
C GLU A 242 10.11 22.87 -49.24
N ARG A 243 10.04 23.46 -50.43
CA ARG A 243 11.21 23.67 -51.30
C ARG A 243 12.26 24.53 -50.59
N PHE A 244 11.84 25.63 -49.99
CA PHE A 244 12.71 26.51 -49.21
C PHE A 244 13.34 25.78 -48.03
N GLY A 245 12.56 24.98 -47.30
CA GLY A 245 13.05 24.18 -46.18
C GLY A 245 14.01 23.06 -46.56
N ARG A 246 13.92 22.53 -47.77
CA ARG A 246 14.91 21.61 -48.35
C ARG A 246 16.23 22.31 -48.71
N LEU A 247 16.17 23.59 -49.11
CA LEU A 247 17.36 24.39 -49.44
C LEU A 247 18.09 24.89 -48.18
N TYR A 248 17.35 25.13 -47.09
CA TYR A 248 17.90 25.66 -45.84
C TYR A 248 17.61 24.74 -44.63
N PRO A 249 18.09 23.49 -44.63
CA PRO A 249 17.75 22.50 -43.61
C PRO A 249 18.21 22.91 -42.20
N ILE A 250 19.40 23.51 -42.07
CA ILE A 250 19.95 23.94 -40.76
C ILE A 250 19.05 25.00 -40.12
N MET A 251 18.58 25.97 -40.91
CA MET A 251 17.70 27.02 -40.41
C MET A 251 16.35 26.44 -39.97
N MET A 252 15.78 25.51 -40.75
CA MET A 252 14.54 24.84 -40.39
C MET A 252 14.68 23.99 -39.14
N ASP A 253 15.79 23.28 -38.98
CA ASP A 253 16.06 22.55 -37.73
C ASP A 253 16.17 23.51 -36.54
N CYS A 254 16.90 24.62 -36.67
CA CYS A 254 17.00 25.62 -35.61
C CYS A 254 15.63 26.22 -35.22
N LEU A 255 14.79 26.52 -36.21
CA LEU A 255 13.43 26.99 -36.00
C LEU A 255 12.59 25.94 -35.28
N TYR A 256 12.64 24.68 -35.74
CA TYR A 256 11.86 23.58 -35.19
C TYR A 256 12.21 23.30 -33.73
N PHE A 257 13.51 23.21 -33.40
CA PHE A 257 13.93 22.95 -32.03
C PHE A 257 13.61 24.12 -31.09
N ARG A 258 13.64 25.36 -31.58
CA ARG A 258 13.26 26.54 -30.80
C ARG A 258 11.75 26.64 -30.55
N SER A 259 10.94 26.42 -31.59
CA SER A 259 9.47 26.32 -31.47
C SER A 259 9.12 25.28 -30.41
N ARG A 260 9.70 24.08 -30.52
CA ARG A 260 9.41 22.97 -29.62
C ARG A 260 9.82 23.27 -28.18
N ALA A 261 10.98 23.88 -27.97
CA ALA A 261 11.44 24.26 -26.64
C ALA A 261 10.52 25.30 -25.98
N PHE A 262 9.99 26.26 -26.76
CA PHE A 262 9.04 27.25 -26.27
C PHE A 262 7.72 26.60 -25.81
N TRP A 263 7.16 25.70 -26.62
CA TRP A 263 5.94 24.96 -26.23
C TRP A 263 6.18 23.97 -25.09
N GLU A 264 7.31 23.27 -25.07
CA GLU A 264 7.70 22.39 -23.97
C GLU A 264 7.79 23.19 -22.66
N GLU A 265 8.42 24.38 -22.68
CA GLU A 265 8.52 25.24 -21.50
C GLU A 265 7.15 25.72 -21.00
N GLU A 266 6.28 26.16 -21.91
CA GLU A 266 4.91 26.60 -21.58
C GLU A 266 4.09 25.45 -20.96
N GLN A 267 4.17 24.26 -21.54
CA GLN A 267 3.51 23.05 -21.03
C GLN A 267 4.07 22.62 -19.68
N ILE A 268 5.39 22.65 -19.51
CA ILE A 268 6.05 22.34 -18.23
C ILE A 268 5.60 23.34 -17.15
N LYS A 269 5.55 24.64 -17.46
CA LYS A 269 5.04 25.66 -16.52
C LYS A 269 3.60 25.39 -16.10
N ARG A 270 2.72 25.07 -17.05
CA ARG A 270 1.32 24.72 -16.76
C ARG A 270 1.21 23.46 -15.92
N SER A 271 1.99 22.43 -16.23
CA SER A 271 2.05 21.19 -15.45
C SER A 271 2.51 21.47 -14.01
N ILE A 272 3.61 22.20 -13.83
CA ILE A 272 4.11 22.60 -12.51
C ILE A 272 3.07 23.40 -11.73
N GLN A 273 2.36 24.31 -12.38
CA GLN A 273 1.28 25.07 -11.72
C GLN A 273 0.13 24.17 -11.27
N SER A 274 -0.30 23.24 -12.13
CA SER A 274 -1.37 22.28 -11.78
C SER A 274 -0.96 21.37 -10.64
N GLU A 275 0.29 20.89 -10.63
CA GLU A 275 0.83 20.01 -9.62
C GLU A 275 1.00 20.74 -8.28
N ARG A 276 1.48 22.00 -8.30
CA ARG A 276 1.52 22.85 -7.11
C ARG A 276 0.13 23.07 -6.50
N GLN A 277 -0.89 23.26 -7.34
CA GLN A 277 -2.26 23.42 -6.86
C GLN A 277 -2.79 22.12 -6.25
N ALA A 278 -2.48 20.98 -6.85
CA ALA A 278 -2.84 19.67 -6.31
C ALA A 278 -2.15 19.40 -4.96
N VAL A 279 -0.85 19.71 -4.83
CA VAL A 279 -0.11 19.60 -3.56
C VAL A 279 -0.74 20.47 -2.49
N LYS A 280 -1.09 21.72 -2.80
CA LYS A 280 -1.74 22.62 -1.85
C LYS A 280 -3.09 22.09 -1.35
N GLN A 281 -3.87 21.46 -2.23
CA GLN A 281 -5.14 20.82 -1.85
C GLN A 281 -4.90 19.59 -0.95
N ALA A 282 -3.89 18.79 -1.28
CA ALA A 282 -3.51 17.64 -0.45
C ALA A 282 -3.04 18.06 0.94
N GLU A 283 -2.22 19.11 1.05
CA GLU A 283 -1.77 19.67 2.34
C GLU A 283 -2.95 20.13 3.20
N GLN A 284 -3.93 20.81 2.61
CA GLN A 284 -5.16 21.21 3.32
C GLN A 284 -5.96 19.99 3.79
N GLY A 285 -6.05 18.94 2.99
CA GLY A 285 -6.70 17.68 3.39
C GLY A 285 -5.98 16.97 4.54
N VAL A 286 -4.65 16.95 4.54
CA VAL A 286 -3.84 16.38 5.63
C VAL A 286 -4.06 17.16 6.92
N GLU A 287 -4.09 18.49 6.86
CA GLU A 287 -4.31 19.33 8.04
C GLU A 287 -5.71 19.12 8.63
N GLN A 288 -6.74 19.00 7.79
CA GLN A 288 -8.09 18.67 8.23
C GLN A 288 -8.18 17.28 8.88
N ALA A 289 -7.54 16.28 8.28
CA ALA A 289 -7.49 14.93 8.83
C ALA A 289 -6.75 14.89 10.18
N ARG A 290 -5.69 15.69 10.32
CA ARG A 290 -4.94 15.82 11.57
C ARG A 290 -5.78 16.41 12.69
N HIS A 291 -6.51 17.50 12.41
CA HIS A 291 -7.42 18.09 13.39
C HIS A 291 -8.54 17.11 13.80
N ALA A 292 -9.10 16.37 12.84
CA ALA A 292 -10.11 15.36 13.13
C ALA A 292 -9.57 14.21 14.00
N LEU A 293 -8.31 13.82 13.79
CA LEU A 293 -7.65 12.81 14.63
C LEU A 293 -7.46 13.32 16.06
N GLU A 294 -7.01 14.57 16.24
CA GLU A 294 -6.83 15.17 17.56
C GLU A 294 -8.15 15.26 18.34
N GLU A 295 -9.24 15.63 17.66
CA GLU A 295 -10.58 15.64 18.25
C GLU A 295 -11.06 14.24 18.67
N ALA A 296 -10.86 13.23 17.81
CA ALA A 296 -11.19 11.85 18.13
C ALA A 296 -10.34 11.30 19.29
N GLU A 297 -9.05 11.64 19.34
CA GLU A 297 -8.17 11.27 20.45
C GLU A 297 -8.67 11.86 21.77
N ALA A 298 -9.07 13.14 21.78
CA ALA A 298 -9.65 13.79 22.95
C ALA A 298 -10.96 13.11 23.40
N GLU A 299 -11.84 12.75 22.47
CA GLU A 299 -13.08 12.02 22.78
C GLU A 299 -12.79 10.64 23.37
N THR A 300 -11.82 9.90 22.81
CA THR A 300 -11.43 8.60 23.36
C THR A 300 -10.80 8.71 24.75
N HIS A 301 -10.06 9.79 25.04
CA HIS A 301 -9.53 10.03 26.38
C HIS A 301 -10.66 10.30 27.37
N ALA A 302 -11.61 11.17 27.01
CA ALA A 302 -12.78 11.45 27.85
C ALA A 302 -13.61 10.18 28.11
N ALA A 303 -13.79 9.33 27.09
CA ALA A 303 -14.49 8.06 27.23
C ALA A 303 -13.75 7.10 28.17
N LYS A 304 -12.41 7.02 28.08
CA LYS A 304 -11.59 6.20 29.00
C LYS A 304 -11.71 6.68 30.45
N ASP A 305 -11.67 7.99 30.68
CA ASP A 305 -11.82 8.56 32.02
C ASP A 305 -13.23 8.28 32.59
N ALA A 306 -14.26 8.36 31.76
CA ALA A 306 -15.63 8.01 32.15
C ALA A 306 -15.78 6.53 32.53
N VAL A 307 -15.15 5.63 31.76
CA VAL A 307 -15.12 4.19 32.08
C VAL A 307 -14.37 3.93 33.39
N ALA A 308 -13.22 4.55 33.59
CA ALA A 308 -12.45 4.43 34.82
C ALA A 308 -13.26 4.90 36.06
N ALA A 309 -14.01 6.00 35.91
CA ALA A 309 -14.90 6.48 36.96
C ALA A 309 -16.05 5.49 37.25
N ALA A 310 -16.66 4.92 36.21
CA ALA A 310 -17.71 3.92 36.35
C ALA A 310 -17.21 2.63 37.02
N ASP A 311 -16.01 2.16 36.67
CA ASP A 311 -15.37 0.99 37.29
C ASP A 311 -15.06 1.23 38.78
N ALA A 312 -14.61 2.43 39.14
CA ALA A 312 -14.37 2.80 40.53
C ALA A 312 -15.67 2.78 41.36
N ASP A 313 -16.76 3.33 40.82
CA ASP A 313 -18.08 3.31 41.46
C ASP A 313 -18.65 1.88 41.57
N LEU A 314 -18.47 1.05 40.54
CA LEU A 314 -18.88 -0.36 40.58
C LEU A 314 -18.10 -1.16 41.62
N LYS A 315 -16.80 -0.89 41.76
CA LYS A 315 -15.97 -1.49 42.81
C LYS A 315 -16.45 -1.09 44.20
N ASP A 316 -16.70 0.20 44.44
CA ASP A 316 -17.23 0.68 45.73
C ASP A 316 -18.58 0.03 46.06
N ARG A 317 -19.49 -0.06 45.10
CA ARG A 317 -20.77 -0.78 45.28
C ARG A 317 -20.56 -2.25 45.61
N THR A 318 -19.61 -2.91 44.96
CA THR A 318 -19.31 -4.32 45.19
C THR A 318 -18.75 -4.55 46.59
N ASP A 319 -17.84 -3.67 47.05
CA ASP A 319 -17.26 -3.75 48.39
C ASP A 319 -18.32 -3.49 49.47
N ARG A 320 -19.22 -2.50 49.27
CA ARG A 320 -20.38 -2.29 50.16
C ARG A 320 -21.28 -3.52 50.24
N LEU A 321 -21.54 -4.21 49.12
CA LEU A 321 -22.34 -5.43 49.11
C LEU A 321 -21.65 -6.58 49.88
N ARG A 322 -20.32 -6.68 49.79
CA ARG A 322 -19.55 -7.66 50.58
C ARG A 322 -19.63 -7.37 52.07
N ASP A 323 -19.49 -6.11 52.47
CA ASP A 323 -19.60 -5.70 53.87
C ASP A 323 -21.01 -5.99 54.41
N LEU A 324 -22.05 -5.65 53.65
CA LEU A 324 -23.43 -5.96 54.02
C LEU A 324 -23.66 -7.47 54.17
N THR A 325 -23.08 -8.28 53.28
CA THR A 325 -23.16 -9.75 53.37
C THR A 325 -22.48 -10.25 54.64
N ARG A 326 -21.31 -9.71 54.98
CA ARG A 326 -20.57 -10.05 56.20
C ARG A 326 -21.36 -9.67 57.46
N ASP A 327 -22.00 -8.50 57.46
CA ASP A 327 -22.85 -8.05 58.57
C ASP A 327 -24.09 -8.95 58.73
N MET A 328 -24.72 -9.36 57.63
CA MET A 328 -25.82 -10.32 57.66
C MET A 328 -25.40 -11.68 58.26
N ASP A 329 -24.23 -12.19 57.88
CA ASP A 329 -23.69 -13.44 58.44
C ASP A 329 -23.38 -13.31 59.93
N ASN A 330 -22.81 -12.17 60.36
CA ASN A 330 -22.57 -11.88 61.77
C ASN A 330 -23.88 -11.81 62.57
N ALA A 331 -24.88 -11.09 62.06
CA ALA A 331 -26.20 -10.98 62.67
C ALA A 331 -26.90 -12.34 62.76
N LYS A 332 -26.75 -13.19 61.74
CA LYS A 332 -27.27 -14.57 61.77
C LYS A 332 -26.60 -15.41 62.86
N ARG A 333 -25.28 -15.36 62.98
CA ARG A 333 -24.52 -16.05 64.04
C ARG A 333 -24.88 -15.55 65.44
N GLU A 334 -25.13 -14.25 65.60
CA GLU A 334 -25.59 -13.67 66.85
C GLU A 334 -27.01 -14.11 67.21
N LYS A 335 -27.93 -14.08 66.23
CA LYS A 335 -29.29 -14.63 66.41
C LYS A 335 -29.26 -16.10 66.82
N GLU A 336 -28.42 -16.92 66.19
CA GLU A 336 -28.25 -18.33 66.55
C GLU A 336 -27.69 -18.51 67.98
N ARG A 337 -26.75 -17.65 68.40
CA ARG A 337 -26.25 -17.62 69.79
C ARG A 337 -27.37 -17.27 70.77
N ALA A 338 -28.12 -16.21 70.52
CA ALA A 338 -29.23 -15.78 71.36
C ALA A 338 -30.32 -16.86 71.48
N ILE A 339 -30.63 -17.58 70.38
CA ILE A 339 -31.57 -18.70 70.41
C ILE A 339 -31.05 -19.84 71.30
N ARG A 340 -29.75 -20.16 71.24
CA ARG A 340 -29.15 -21.18 72.10
C ARG A 340 -29.21 -20.79 73.57
N GLU A 341 -28.81 -19.56 73.90
CA GLU A 341 -28.90 -19.06 75.28
C GLU A 341 -30.33 -19.01 75.79
N LYS A 342 -31.30 -18.64 74.94
CA LYS A 342 -32.72 -18.67 75.30
C LYS A 342 -33.17 -20.09 75.64
N LYS A 343 -32.82 -21.08 74.82
CA LYS A 343 -33.15 -22.49 75.08
C LYS A 343 -32.51 -23.00 76.37
N GLU A 344 -31.29 -22.59 76.66
CA GLU A 344 -30.58 -22.94 77.90
C GLU A 344 -31.28 -22.34 79.12
N ARG A 345 -31.62 -21.05 79.09
CA ARG A 345 -32.39 -20.40 80.17
C ARG A 345 -33.78 -21.00 80.36
N GLU A 346 -34.48 -21.36 79.28
CA GLU A 346 -35.77 -22.04 79.35
C GLU A 346 -35.65 -23.41 80.04
N LYS A 347 -34.57 -24.15 79.76
CA LYS A 347 -34.27 -25.41 80.42
C LYS A 347 -33.94 -25.22 81.90
N GLU A 348 -33.10 -24.24 82.25
CA GLU A 348 -32.79 -23.92 83.65
C GLU A 348 -34.06 -23.56 84.45
N LEU A 349 -34.94 -22.73 83.87
CA LEU A 349 -36.23 -22.39 84.47
C LEU A 349 -37.12 -23.62 84.68
N PHE A 350 -37.16 -24.53 83.70
CA PHE A 350 -37.87 -25.79 83.82
C PHE A 350 -37.33 -26.65 84.98
N ASP A 351 -36.00 -26.80 85.07
CA ASP A 351 -35.35 -27.57 86.14
C ASP A 351 -35.56 -26.95 87.53
N ILE A 352 -35.66 -25.62 87.64
CA ILE A 352 -36.02 -24.92 88.88
C ILE A 352 -37.48 -25.19 89.25
N CYS A 353 -38.40 -25.10 88.28
CA CYS A 353 -39.82 -25.35 88.50
C CYS A 353 -40.09 -26.79 88.96
N GLU A 354 -39.43 -27.79 88.35
CA GLU A 354 -39.54 -29.18 88.80
C GLU A 354 -38.96 -29.37 90.22
N ARG A 355 -37.82 -28.76 90.56
CA ARG A 355 -37.30 -28.78 91.94
C ARG A 355 -38.27 -28.13 92.94
N GLU A 356 -38.91 -27.02 92.59
CA GLU A 356 -39.91 -26.37 93.44
C GLU A 356 -41.14 -27.27 93.65
N LYS A 357 -41.56 -27.97 92.61
CA LYS A 357 -42.66 -28.95 92.66
C LYS A 357 -42.31 -30.18 93.48
N GLU A 358 -41.08 -30.67 93.39
CA GLU A 358 -40.55 -31.76 94.22
C GLU A 358 -40.51 -31.35 95.69
N MET A 359 -39.94 -30.18 96.02
CA MET A 359 -39.95 -29.62 97.37
C MET A 359 -41.38 -29.43 97.92
N ARG A 360 -42.35 -29.04 97.08
CA ARG A 360 -43.76 -28.95 97.47
C ARG A 360 -44.35 -30.32 97.80
N LYS A 361 -44.02 -31.37 97.02
CA LYS A 361 -44.46 -32.74 97.30
C LYS A 361 -43.86 -33.23 98.60
N ASP A 362 -42.56 -33.04 98.80
CA ASP A 362 -41.86 -33.44 100.03
C ASP A 362 -42.46 -32.72 101.24
N ALA A 363 -42.76 -31.42 101.14
CA ALA A 363 -43.46 -30.68 102.19
C ALA A 363 -44.87 -31.23 102.47
N GLN A 364 -45.57 -31.70 101.43
CA GLN A 364 -46.89 -32.34 101.56
C GLN A 364 -46.80 -33.72 102.22
N GLU A 365 -45.73 -34.48 101.95
CA GLU A 365 -45.45 -35.78 102.54
C GLU A 365 -45.04 -35.67 104.00
N VAL A 366 -44.15 -34.71 104.34
CA VAL A 366 -43.80 -34.37 105.73
C VAL A 366 -45.04 -33.90 106.51
N ALA A 367 -45.94 -33.12 105.90
CA ALA A 367 -47.20 -32.74 106.52
C ALA A 367 -48.16 -33.93 106.72
N ARG A 368 -48.07 -34.96 105.86
CA ARG A 368 -48.85 -36.20 105.98
C ARG A 368 -48.30 -37.10 107.10
N GLU A 369 -46.99 -37.24 107.21
CA GLU A 369 -46.31 -38.00 108.28
C GLU A 369 -46.48 -37.35 109.66
N ALA A 370 -46.47 -36.01 109.74
CA ALA A 370 -46.75 -35.28 110.97
C ALA A 370 -48.22 -35.40 111.46
N GLY A 371 -49.13 -35.91 110.62
CA GLY A 371 -50.53 -36.20 110.99
C GLY A 371 -50.79 -37.63 111.45
N GLU A 372 -49.80 -38.53 111.38
CA GLU A 372 -49.90 -39.94 111.80
C GLU A 372 -49.13 -40.25 113.10
N ALA A 373 -48.58 -39.24 113.78
CA ALA A 373 -48.01 -39.34 115.14
C ALA A 373 -48.94 -38.72 116.18
#